data_AF-A0A0B6YVV6-F1
#
_entry.id   AF-A0A0B6YVV6-F1
#
_cell.length_a   1.000
_cell.length_b   1.000
_cell.length_c   1.000
_cell.angle_alpha   90.00
_cell.angle_beta   90.00
_cell.angle_gamma   90.00
#
_symmetry.space_group_name_H-M   'P 1'
#
loop_
_entity.id
_entity.type
_entity.pdbx_description
1 polymer ?
#
loop_
_entity_poly.entity_id
_entity_poly.type
_entity_poly.pdbx_seq_one_letter_code
_entity_poly.pdbx_strand_id
1 'polypeptide(L)'
;LQGPVFRYIFDIMEEWIIRFINFSPDQYKILSKSSTWLTLEQYATSLKEKSEEEKLAPALYRAYLNITETPKDTFVKLEGWSKGVFLINGFNLGRYWNIGPQKTLYLPAPL
;
A
#
# COMPACT_ATOMS: atom_id res chain seq x y z
N LEU A 1 2.56 9.07 17.55
CA LEU A 1 1.46 9.77 18.25
C LEU A 1 1.93 9.98 19.68
N GLN A 2 2.12 11.21 20.12
CA GLN A 2 2.48 11.53 21.50
C GLN A 2 1.25 12.15 22.17
N GLY A 3 0.30 11.31 22.62
CA GLY A 3 -0.90 11.77 23.32
C GLY A 3 -2.04 10.74 23.29
N PRO A 4 -2.96 10.80 24.27
CA PRO A 4 -4.17 9.97 24.27
C PRO A 4 -5.08 10.31 23.09
N VAL A 5 -5.81 9.31 22.59
CA VAL A 5 -6.84 9.49 21.56
C VAL A 5 -8.19 9.54 22.26
N PHE A 6 -8.95 10.59 21.96
CA PHE A 6 -10.26 10.81 22.55
C PHE A 6 -11.36 10.43 21.56
N ARG A 7 -12.48 9.92 22.08
CA ARG A 7 -13.71 9.78 21.29
C ARG A 7 -14.36 11.15 21.10
N TYR A 8 -15.23 11.31 20.11
CA TYR A 8 -15.98 12.57 19.88
C TYR A 8 -16.81 13.06 21.09
N ILE A 9 -17.02 12.20 22.09
CA ILE A 9 -17.68 12.52 23.37
C ILE A 9 -16.71 12.90 24.51
N PHE A 10 -15.43 13.16 24.19
CA PHE A 10 -14.35 13.53 25.12
C PHE A 10 -13.94 12.48 26.15
N ASP A 11 -14.49 11.25 26.07
CA ASP A 11 -13.99 10.11 26.84
C ASP A 11 -12.65 9.61 26.27
N ILE A 12 -11.76 9.21 27.18
CA ILE A 12 -10.51 8.53 26.84
C ILE A 12 -10.86 7.17 26.26
N MET A 13 -10.33 6.86 25.07
CA MET A 13 -10.42 5.53 24.52
C MET A 13 -9.37 4.62 25.18
N GLU A 14 -9.82 3.51 25.73
CA GLU A 14 -8.99 2.47 26.36
C GLU A 14 -9.03 1.17 25.53
N GLU A 15 -8.29 0.14 25.96
CA GLU A 15 -8.29 -1.21 25.35
C GLU A 15 -7.86 -1.29 23.88
N TRP A 16 -6.72 -0.69 23.56
CA TRP A 16 -6.19 -0.66 22.20
C TRP A 16 -5.53 -1.98 21.78
N ILE A 17 -5.90 -2.46 20.59
CA ILE A 17 -5.11 -3.46 19.85
C ILE A 17 -4.27 -2.73 18.80
N ILE A 18 -2.96 -2.72 19.00
CA ILE A 18 -2.01 -2.12 18.06
C ILE A 18 -1.46 -3.20 17.12
N ARG A 19 -1.75 -3.07 15.83
CA ARG A 19 -1.16 -3.90 14.78
C ARG A 19 -0.13 -3.09 14.01
N PHE A 20 1.14 -3.43 14.16
CA PHE A 20 2.22 -2.77 13.44
C PHE A 20 2.25 -3.23 11.98
N ILE A 21 2.14 -2.29 11.05
CA ILE A 21 2.42 -2.49 9.63
C ILE A 21 3.67 -1.69 9.32
N ASN A 22 4.82 -2.36 9.40
CA ASN A 22 6.14 -1.73 9.24
C ASN A 22 6.78 -2.05 7.88
N PHE A 23 6.15 -2.89 7.06
CA PHE A 23 6.65 -3.29 5.75
C PHE A 23 8.06 -3.88 5.81
N SER A 24 8.41 -4.55 6.92
CA SER A 24 9.65 -5.30 7.05
C SER A 24 9.74 -6.42 6.01
N PRO A 25 10.95 -6.90 5.65
CA PRO A 25 11.11 -8.02 4.73
C PRO A 25 10.30 -9.26 5.11
N ASP A 26 10.11 -9.52 6.41
CA ASP A 26 9.30 -10.67 6.86
C ASP A 26 7.80 -10.43 6.69
N GLN A 27 7.31 -9.22 6.96
CA GLN A 27 5.93 -8.85 6.60
C GLN A 27 5.70 -8.95 5.10
N TYR A 28 6.67 -8.53 4.28
CA TYR A 28 6.59 -8.68 2.83
C TYR A 28 6.52 -10.16 2.41
N LYS A 29 7.30 -11.05 3.02
CA LYS A 29 7.22 -12.50 2.73
C LYS A 29 5.84 -13.06 3.07
N ILE A 30 5.25 -12.65 4.20
CA ILE A 30 3.90 -13.07 4.60
C ILE A 30 2.87 -12.55 3.59
N LEU A 31 2.91 -11.26 3.27
CA LEU A 31 2.00 -10.64 2.32
C LEU A 31 2.12 -11.28 0.93
N SER A 32 3.33 -11.44 0.41
CA SER A 32 3.56 -12.00 -0.93
C SER A 32 3.09 -13.46 -1.07
N LYS A 33 3.11 -14.24 0.01
CA LYS A 33 2.63 -15.63 0.04
C LYS A 33 1.18 -15.79 0.49
N SER A 34 0.51 -14.71 0.88
CA SER A 34 -0.87 -14.77 1.33
C SER A 34 -1.78 -15.36 0.24
N SER A 35 -2.67 -16.28 0.60
CA SER A 35 -3.71 -16.78 -0.32
C SER A 35 -4.88 -15.82 -0.48
N THR A 36 -4.88 -14.71 0.26
CA THR A 36 -5.99 -13.73 0.30
C THR A 36 -5.98 -12.72 -0.85
N TRP A 37 -5.01 -12.80 -1.77
CA TRP A 37 -4.99 -11.92 -2.94
C TRP A 37 -6.16 -12.23 -3.85
N LEU A 38 -6.90 -11.19 -4.22
CA LEU A 38 -7.98 -11.29 -5.19
C LEU A 38 -7.44 -11.09 -6.61
N THR A 39 -7.99 -11.83 -7.56
CA THR A 39 -7.84 -11.50 -8.99
C THR A 39 -8.62 -10.21 -9.31
N LEU A 40 -8.35 -9.61 -10.47
CA LEU A 40 -9.09 -8.42 -10.92
C LEU A 40 -10.60 -8.68 -11.02
N GLU A 41 -11.00 -9.87 -11.48
CA GLU A 41 -12.40 -10.28 -11.61
C GLU A 41 -13.08 -10.43 -10.23
N GLN A 42 -12.40 -11.09 -9.29
CA GLN A 42 -12.87 -11.23 -7.92
C GLN A 42 -12.98 -9.86 -7.23
N TYR A 43 -11.99 -9.00 -7.43
CA TYR A 43 -12.00 -7.64 -6.91
C TYR A 43 -13.16 -6.83 -7.48
N ALA A 44 -13.33 -6.81 -8.81
CA ALA A 44 -14.43 -6.11 -9.48
C ALA A 44 -15.81 -6.59 -9.01
N THR A 45 -15.95 -7.89 -8.72
CA THR A 45 -17.17 -8.46 -8.15
C THR A 45 -17.40 -7.93 -6.74
N SER A 46 -16.37 -7.96 -5.88
CA SER A 46 -16.45 -7.46 -4.50
C SER A 46 -16.79 -5.96 -4.42
N LEU A 47 -16.41 -5.18 -5.42
CA LEU A 47 -16.69 -3.73 -5.47
C LEU A 47 -18.18 -3.40 -5.65
N LYS A 48 -18.98 -4.32 -6.20
CA LYS A 48 -20.42 -4.10 -6.39
C LYS A 48 -21.18 -4.09 -5.06
N GLU A 49 -20.65 -4.80 -4.06
CA GLU A 49 -21.29 -4.99 -2.76
C GLU A 49 -20.76 -4.01 -1.70
N LYS A 50 -19.61 -3.37 -1.95
CA LYS A 50 -18.99 -2.42 -1.04
C LYS A 50 -19.66 -1.06 -1.06
N SER A 51 -19.77 -0.45 0.12
CA SER A 51 -20.09 0.97 0.28
C SER A 51 -18.98 1.87 -0.29
N GLU A 52 -19.28 3.14 -0.55
CA GLU A 52 -18.27 4.10 -1.03
C GLU A 52 -17.12 4.30 -0.02
N GLU A 53 -17.40 4.26 1.27
CA GLU A 53 -16.37 4.38 2.32
C GLU A 53 -15.42 3.18 2.31
N GLU A 54 -15.95 1.96 2.11
CA GLU A 54 -15.13 0.75 1.99
C GLU A 54 -14.29 0.72 0.71
N LYS A 55 -14.75 1.38 -0.36
CA LYS A 55 -13.96 1.54 -1.59
C LYS A 55 -12.77 2.49 -1.39
N LEU A 56 -12.87 3.42 -0.45
CA LEU A 56 -11.81 4.38 -0.10
C LEU A 56 -10.88 3.88 1.00
N ALA A 57 -11.15 2.71 1.60
CA ALA A 57 -10.33 2.14 2.65
C ALA A 57 -8.91 1.80 2.15
N PRO A 58 -7.89 1.85 3.03
CA PRO A 58 -6.53 1.44 2.67
C PRO A 58 -6.52 -0.01 2.15
N ALA A 59 -5.92 -0.20 0.97
CA ALA A 59 -5.80 -1.51 0.34
C ALA A 59 -4.37 -1.73 -0.18
N LEU A 60 -3.99 -3.01 -0.27
CA LEU A 60 -2.76 -3.43 -0.92
C LEU A 60 -3.07 -3.91 -2.33
N TYR A 61 -2.22 -3.53 -3.27
CA TYR A 61 -2.29 -3.96 -4.66
C TYR A 61 -0.95 -4.57 -5.05
N ARG A 62 -0.99 -5.58 -5.92
CA ARG A 62 0.20 -6.28 -6.39
C ARG A 62 0.11 -6.49 -7.89
N ALA A 63 1.24 -6.34 -8.56
CA ALA A 63 1.41 -6.65 -9.97
C ALA A 63 2.76 -7.35 -10.17
N TYR A 64 2.93 -7.98 -11.33
CA TYR A 64 4.19 -8.57 -11.77
C TYR A 64 4.61 -7.90 -13.08
N LEU A 65 5.89 -7.56 -13.17
CA LEU A 65 6.51 -7.05 -14.38
C LEU A 65 7.64 -8.02 -14.76
N ASN A 66 7.57 -8.59 -15.96
CA ASN A 66 8.61 -9.46 -16.48
C ASN A 66 9.51 -8.67 -17.43
N ILE A 67 10.80 -8.59 -17.12
CA ILE A 67 11.81 -7.89 -17.93
C ILE A 67 12.71 -8.96 -18.57
N THR A 68 12.70 -9.05 -19.90
CA THR A 68 13.52 -10.02 -20.66
C THR A 68 14.91 -9.51 -20.97
N GLU A 69 15.10 -8.19 -20.97
CA GLU A 69 16.38 -7.53 -21.21
C GLU A 69 17.06 -7.13 -19.90
N THR A 70 18.25 -6.52 -19.98
CA THR A 70 18.91 -5.97 -18.80
C THR A 70 18.08 -4.82 -18.20
N PRO A 71 17.70 -4.90 -16.90
CA PRO A 71 17.00 -3.81 -16.24
C PRO A 71 17.79 -2.50 -16.29
N LYS A 72 17.07 -1.39 -16.35
CA LYS A 72 17.64 -0.03 -16.33
C LYS A 72 16.95 0.80 -15.27
N ASP A 73 17.67 1.79 -14.78
CA ASP A 73 17.12 2.78 -13.86
C ASP A 73 15.87 3.41 -14.50
N THR A 74 14.83 3.57 -13.71
CA THR A 74 13.55 4.08 -14.18
C THR A 74 12.84 4.86 -13.10
N PHE A 75 11.63 5.32 -13.41
CA PHE A 75 10.79 6.09 -12.51
C PHE A 75 9.39 5.50 -12.49
N VAL A 76 8.90 5.17 -11.30
CA VAL A 76 7.52 4.72 -11.10
C VAL A 76 6.61 5.95 -11.03
N LYS A 77 5.69 6.07 -11.99
CA LYS A 77 4.62 7.08 -11.98
C LYS A 77 3.33 6.45 -11.47
N LEU A 78 2.73 7.07 -10.45
CA LEU A 78 1.53 6.56 -9.76
C LEU A 78 0.32 7.45 -10.05
N GLU A 79 0.02 7.64 -11.32
CA GLU A 79 -1.14 8.40 -11.77
C GLU A 79 -2.45 7.65 -11.49
N GLY A 80 -3.47 8.35 -11.02
CA GLY A 80 -4.72 7.75 -10.53
C GLY A 80 -4.68 7.26 -9.08
N TRP A 81 -3.51 7.22 -8.45
CA TRP A 81 -3.36 6.88 -7.03
C TRP A 81 -3.43 8.13 -6.15
N SER A 82 -3.84 7.97 -4.89
CA SER A 82 -3.98 9.07 -3.93
C SER A 82 -2.75 9.24 -3.04
N LYS A 83 -2.51 8.30 -2.13
CA LYS A 83 -1.41 8.32 -1.16
C LYS A 83 -1.07 6.92 -0.70
N GLY A 84 0.23 6.63 -0.54
CA GLY A 84 0.64 5.33 -0.02
C GLY A 84 2.15 5.14 -0.01
N VAL A 85 2.55 3.87 0.02
CA VAL A 85 3.93 3.40 -0.12
C VAL A 85 4.04 2.46 -1.30
N PHE A 86 5.20 2.41 -1.95
CA PHE A 86 5.48 1.51 -3.05
C PHE A 86 6.58 0.52 -2.66
N LEU A 87 6.33 -0.77 -2.87
CA LEU A 87 7.31 -1.83 -2.63
C LEU A 87 7.59 -2.56 -3.94
N ILE A 88 8.85 -2.89 -4.18
CA ILE A 88 9.30 -3.73 -5.29
C ILE A 88 10.29 -4.76 -4.78
N ASN A 89 10.08 -6.05 -5.10
CA ASN A 89 10.96 -7.15 -4.68
C ASN A 89 11.29 -7.18 -3.17
N GLY A 90 10.39 -6.65 -2.34
CA GLY A 90 10.58 -6.54 -0.88
C GLY A 90 11.32 -5.28 -0.41
N PHE A 91 11.79 -4.45 -1.34
CA PHE A 91 12.37 -3.13 -1.05
C PHE A 91 11.29 -2.05 -1.00
N ASN A 92 11.31 -1.22 0.05
CA ASN A 92 10.42 -0.06 0.18
C ASN A 92 11.00 1.13 -0.58
N LEU A 93 10.40 1.48 -1.72
CA LEU A 93 10.85 2.57 -2.58
C LEU A 93 10.52 3.95 -2.01
N GLY A 94 9.62 4.01 -1.03
CA GLY A 94 9.23 5.22 -0.34
C GLY A 94 7.74 5.54 -0.45
N ARG A 95 7.41 6.77 -0.10
CA ARG A 95 6.04 7.29 -0.02
C ARG A 95 5.70 8.08 -1.28
N TYR A 96 4.49 7.90 -1.78
CA TYR A 96 3.93 8.74 -2.82
C TYR A 96 2.71 9.50 -2.29
N TRP A 97 2.47 10.68 -2.84
CA TRP A 97 1.28 11.46 -2.57
C TRP A 97 0.94 12.33 -3.77
N ASN A 98 -0.28 12.19 -4.28
CA ASN A 98 -0.76 12.90 -5.47
C ASN A 98 -0.68 14.43 -5.37
N ILE A 99 -0.69 15.01 -4.16
CA ILE A 99 -0.57 16.46 -3.97
C ILE A 99 0.78 17.01 -4.50
N GLY A 100 1.82 16.19 -4.58
CA GLY A 100 3.15 16.60 -5.04
C GLY A 100 4.00 17.29 -3.96
N PRO A 101 5.12 17.95 -4.33
CA PRO A 101 5.59 18.20 -5.71
C PRO A 101 6.15 16.95 -6.40
N GLN A 102 6.62 15.96 -5.63
CA GLN A 102 7.14 14.71 -6.18
C GLN A 102 6.01 13.90 -6.85
N LYS A 103 6.19 13.53 -8.12
CA LYS A 103 5.20 12.75 -8.91
C LYS A 103 5.69 11.36 -9.31
N THR A 104 6.98 11.09 -9.12
CA THR A 104 7.62 9.81 -9.45
C THR A 104 8.52 9.34 -8.31
N LEU A 105 8.69 8.03 -8.22
CA LEU A 105 9.68 7.39 -7.36
C LEU A 105 10.80 6.84 -8.23
N TYR A 106 12.05 7.16 -7.90
CA TYR A 106 13.20 6.59 -8.56
C TYR A 106 13.29 5.09 -8.26
N LEU A 107 13.41 4.28 -9.31
CA LEU A 107 13.58 2.83 -9.24
C LEU A 107 14.93 2.44 -9.83
N PRO A 108 15.93 2.12 -8.99
CA PRO A 108 17.23 1.68 -9.47
C PRO A 108 17.16 0.26 -10.08
N ALA A 109 17.90 0.05 -11.16
CA ALA A 109 17.98 -1.20 -11.92
C ALA A 109 18.31 -2.46 -11.11
N PRO A 110 19.16 -2.42 -10.06
CA PRO A 110 19.56 -3.63 -9.33
C PRO A 110 18.49 -4.22 -8.39
N LEU A 111 17.32 -3.58 -8.25
CA LEU A 111 16.26 -4.02 -7.34
C LEU A 111 15.39 -5.14 -7.90
#